data_AF-A0A090IMA9-F1
#
_entry.id   AF-A0A090IMA9-F1
#
_cell.length_a   1.000
_cell.length_b   1.000
_cell.length_c   1.000
_cell.angle_alpha   90.00
_cell.angle_beta   90.00
_cell.angle_gamma   90.00
#
_symmetry.space_group_name_H-M   'P 1'
#
loop_
_entity.id
_entity.type
_entity.pdbx_description
1 polymer ?
#
loop_
_entity_poly.entity_id
_entity_poly.type
_entity_poly.pdbx_seq_one_letter_code
_entity_poly.pdbx_strand_id
1 'polypeptide(L)'
;MKIAIVDSNNKITNVIVADESYINGERKFLSKDSPLWIDDIYTDELALVENLQKEIDEKNDVVLPPVEPQPQLKEILITEVTNALKKNSTFTHITCYELTSFMVRGSVNIPDQTFSMPLKRDDGRLILFPVDVVNGQFEVLLNFPTSGQYIYTSEQANYDLPTPIFIVNPIKIDALRKIT
;
A
#
# COMPACT_ATOMS: atom_id res chain seq x y z
N MET A 1 16.29 16.78 -21.26
CA MET A 1 16.45 17.25 -19.85
C MET A 1 17.11 16.16 -19.02
N LYS A 2 17.95 16.44 -18.01
CA LYS A 2 18.55 15.40 -17.15
C LYS A 2 17.83 15.34 -15.80
N ILE A 3 17.34 14.17 -15.41
CA ILE A 3 16.66 13.92 -14.13
C ILE A 3 17.53 12.97 -13.31
N ALA A 4 17.84 13.35 -12.06
CA ALA A 4 18.53 12.48 -11.12
C ALA A 4 17.53 11.62 -10.33
N ILE A 5 17.78 10.32 -10.27
CA ILE A 5 17.05 9.37 -9.43
C ILE A 5 17.82 9.23 -8.13
N VAL A 6 17.13 9.44 -7.02
CA VAL A 6 17.68 9.40 -5.67
C VAL A 6 17.06 8.24 -4.91
N ASP A 7 17.88 7.47 -4.20
CA ASP A 7 17.38 6.36 -3.38
C ASP A 7 16.81 6.84 -2.03
N SER A 8 16.29 5.88 -1.27
CA SER A 8 15.74 6.11 0.07
C SER A 8 16.75 6.65 1.08
N ASN A 9 18.03 6.71 0.74
CA ASN A 9 19.13 7.21 1.57
C ASN A 9 19.66 8.56 1.07
N ASN A 10 18.90 9.26 0.20
CA ASN A 10 19.28 10.53 -0.41
C ASN A 10 20.54 10.46 -1.29
N LYS A 11 20.91 9.28 -1.78
CA LYS A 11 22.04 9.13 -2.71
C LYS A 11 21.55 9.15 -4.15
N ILE A 12 22.21 9.94 -5.00
CA ILE A 12 21.96 9.89 -6.45
C ILE A 12 22.42 8.52 -6.95
N THR A 13 21.46 7.71 -7.41
CA THR A 13 21.72 6.37 -7.92
C THR A 13 21.74 6.33 -9.44
N ASN A 14 21.10 7.29 -10.11
CA ASN A 14 21.10 7.36 -11.56
C ASN A 14 20.84 8.77 -12.07
N VAL A 15 21.23 9.06 -13.31
CA VAL A 15 20.88 10.29 -14.03
C VAL A 15 20.37 9.88 -15.41
N ILE A 16 19.09 10.14 -15.67
CA ILE A 16 18.43 9.81 -16.94
C ILE A 16 18.24 11.07 -17.77
N VAL A 17 18.33 10.92 -19.09
CA VAL A 17 17.93 11.97 -20.03
C VAL A 17 16.46 11.73 -20.38
N ALA A 18 15.58 12.63 -19.96
CA ALA A 18 14.15 12.55 -20.23
C ALA A 18 13.72 13.60 -21.26
N ASP A 19 12.77 13.20 -22.11
CA ASP A 19 11.99 14.06 -23.00
C ASP A 19 10.60 14.30 -22.40
N GLU A 20 9.99 15.46 -22.69
CA GLU A 20 8.91 16.17 -21.99
C GLU A 20 7.58 15.41 -21.70
N SER A 21 7.48 14.13 -22.04
CA SER A 21 6.22 13.36 -22.03
C SER A 21 5.93 12.56 -20.75
N TYR A 22 6.81 12.58 -19.74
CA TYR A 22 6.77 11.63 -18.62
C TYR A 22 6.56 12.23 -17.22
N ILE A 23 5.59 13.11 -16.95
CA ILE A 23 5.21 13.37 -15.54
C ILE A 23 3.70 13.62 -15.40
N ASN A 24 3.02 12.75 -14.66
CA ASN A 24 1.60 12.86 -14.32
C ASN A 24 1.40 12.69 -12.79
N GLY A 25 1.49 13.81 -12.08
CA GLY A 25 0.82 14.13 -10.80
C GLY A 25 0.90 13.17 -9.62
N GLU A 26 1.81 13.43 -8.66
CA GLU A 26 1.51 13.75 -7.25
C GLU A 26 2.79 14.08 -6.44
N ARG A 27 2.69 15.01 -5.49
CA ARG A 27 3.80 15.77 -4.85
C ARG A 27 4.21 15.17 -3.49
N LYS A 28 5.51 15.08 -3.16
CA LYS A 28 6.02 14.75 -1.80
C LYS A 28 7.20 15.64 -1.40
N PHE A 29 7.16 16.21 -0.20
CA PHE A 29 8.20 17.10 0.35
C PHE A 29 9.45 16.34 0.80
N LEU A 30 10.64 16.90 0.52
CA LEU A 30 11.93 16.39 1.01
C LEU A 30 12.34 17.10 2.32
N SER A 31 11.72 16.71 3.43
CA SER A 31 12.02 17.17 4.79
C SER A 31 11.92 18.70 5.04
N LYS A 32 11.85 19.10 6.31
CA LYS A 32 11.64 20.49 6.76
C LYS A 32 12.85 21.42 6.58
N ASP A 33 14.05 20.85 6.42
CA ASP A 33 15.31 21.59 6.51
C ASP A 33 16.18 21.51 5.23
N SER A 34 15.60 21.06 4.11
CA SER A 34 16.28 21.09 2.81
C SER A 34 16.10 22.45 2.13
N PRO A 35 17.16 23.12 1.65
CA PRO A 35 17.03 24.35 0.86
C PRO A 35 16.57 24.12 -0.59
N LEU A 36 16.30 22.87 -0.97
CA LEU A 36 15.97 22.48 -2.34
C LEU A 36 14.47 22.29 -2.52
N TRP A 37 13.94 22.86 -3.61
CA TRP A 37 12.53 22.75 -3.98
C TRP A 37 12.37 21.74 -5.12
N ILE A 38 11.19 21.14 -5.19
CA ILE A 38 10.81 20.29 -6.33
C ILE A 38 10.35 21.21 -7.46
N ASP A 39 10.86 20.96 -8.67
CA ASP A 39 10.83 21.80 -9.89
C ASP A 39 12.00 22.79 -10.07
N ASP A 40 13.06 22.70 -9.25
CA ASP A 40 14.31 23.42 -9.55
C ASP A 40 14.96 22.86 -10.82
N ILE A 41 15.04 23.72 -11.85
CA ILE A 41 15.72 23.44 -13.12
C ILE A 41 17.22 23.67 -12.91
N TYR A 42 18.01 22.60 -12.93
CA TYR A 42 19.46 22.69 -12.94
C TYR A 42 19.96 22.96 -14.38
N THR A 43 20.57 24.11 -14.59
CA THR A 43 21.42 24.40 -15.76
C THR A 43 22.88 24.50 -15.31
N ASP A 44 23.78 23.99 -16.16
CA ASP A 44 25.21 23.65 -15.93
C ASP A 44 26.17 24.79 -15.51
N GLU A 45 25.72 25.83 -14.82
CA GLU A 45 26.60 26.91 -14.34
C GLU A 45 26.62 27.04 -12.81
N LEU A 46 27.79 26.70 -12.26
CA LEU A 46 28.43 27.30 -11.08
C LEU A 46 28.24 26.65 -9.69
N ALA A 47 29.24 25.82 -9.34
CA ALA A 47 30.29 26.20 -8.38
C ALA A 47 29.96 26.36 -6.88
N LEU A 48 29.25 25.40 -6.27
CA LEU A 48 29.15 25.31 -4.79
C LEU A 48 29.42 23.91 -4.21
N VAL A 49 29.88 22.96 -5.02
CA VAL A 49 30.12 21.57 -4.57
C VAL A 49 31.35 21.45 -3.65
N GLU A 50 32.34 22.35 -3.75
CA GLU A 50 33.52 22.31 -2.86
C GLU A 50 33.26 22.84 -1.44
N ASN A 51 32.24 23.68 -1.23
CA ASN A 51 31.93 24.20 0.11
C ASN A 51 30.98 23.29 0.91
N LEU A 52 30.13 22.50 0.23
CA LEU A 52 29.23 21.55 0.90
C LEU A 52 29.97 20.35 1.51
N GLN A 53 31.03 19.85 0.85
CA GLN A 53 31.80 18.73 1.37
C GLN A 53 32.53 19.09 2.68
N LYS A 54 32.98 20.36 2.80
CA LYS A 54 33.65 20.88 4.00
C LYS A 54 32.74 20.98 5.21
N GLU A 55 31.48 21.38 5.02
CA GLU A 55 30.48 21.40 6.11
C GLU A 55 30.02 20.00 6.54
N ILE A 56 30.04 19.02 5.62
CA ILE A 56 29.73 17.62 5.92
C ILE A 56 30.87 17.00 6.75
N ASP A 57 32.12 17.29 6.40
CA ASP A 57 33.29 16.73 7.10
C ASP A 57 33.45 17.32 8.53
N GLU A 58 33.02 18.56 8.77
CA GLU A 58 33.05 19.18 10.11
C GLU A 58 31.86 18.77 11.03
N LYS A 59 30.76 18.24 10.47
CA LYS A 59 29.57 17.80 11.25
C LYS A 59 29.52 16.31 11.59
N ASN A 60 30.50 15.52 11.16
CA ASN A 60 30.54 14.07 11.34
C ASN A 60 30.86 13.57 12.77
N ASP A 61 30.91 14.45 13.77
CA ASP A 61 31.05 14.06 15.19
C ASP A 61 29.70 13.79 15.88
N VAL A 62 28.59 13.82 15.14
CA VAL A 62 27.27 13.45 15.66
C VAL A 62 27.07 11.95 15.48
N VAL A 63 27.24 11.20 16.58
CA VAL A 63 26.79 9.81 16.68
C VAL A 63 25.28 9.77 16.43
N LEU A 64 24.86 9.43 15.21
CA LEU A 64 23.46 9.26 14.87
C LEU A 64 22.89 8.12 15.75
N PRO A 65 21.72 8.32 16.39
CA PRO A 65 21.07 7.23 17.11
C PRO A 65 20.77 6.08 16.14
N PRO A 66 20.80 4.82 16.61
CA PRO A 66 20.56 3.67 15.76
C PRO A 66 19.21 3.81 15.05
N VAL A 67 19.23 3.69 13.71
CA VAL A 67 18.03 3.70 12.87
C VAL A 67 17.14 2.55 13.31
N GLU A 68 16.01 2.85 13.95
CA GLU A 68 15.02 1.83 14.28
C GLU A 68 14.49 1.19 12.99
N PRO A 69 14.47 -0.15 12.89
CA PRO A 69 13.98 -0.83 11.71
C PRO A 69 12.51 -0.45 11.48
N GLN A 70 12.25 0.21 10.34
CA GLN A 70 10.88 0.54 9.93
C GLN A 70 10.10 -0.78 9.78
N PRO A 71 8.89 -0.90 10.36
CA PRO A 71 8.11 -2.13 10.26
C PRO A 71 7.78 -2.40 8.79
N GLN A 72 8.27 -3.51 8.27
CA GLN A 72 7.98 -3.96 6.92
C GLN A 72 6.52 -4.44 6.87
N LEU A 73 5.68 -3.74 6.13
CA LEU A 73 4.27 -4.11 5.96
C LEU A 73 4.17 -5.50 5.31
N LYS A 74 3.26 -6.32 5.84
CA LYS A 74 2.97 -7.68 5.39
C LYS A 74 1.87 -7.66 4.35
N GLU A 75 2.16 -8.16 3.16
CA GLU A 75 1.18 -8.20 2.08
C GLU A 75 0.14 -9.30 2.31
N ILE A 76 -1.13 -8.95 2.13
CA ILE A 76 -2.25 -9.88 2.01
C ILE A 76 -2.50 -10.10 0.52
N LEU A 77 -2.25 -11.32 0.04
CA LEU A 77 -2.43 -11.68 -1.36
C LEU A 77 -3.64 -12.61 -1.51
N ILE A 78 -4.58 -12.25 -2.38
CA ILE A 78 -5.69 -13.11 -2.78
C ILE A 78 -5.23 -14.01 -3.92
N THR A 79 -5.35 -15.33 -3.74
CA THR A 79 -4.88 -16.33 -4.71
C THR A 79 -6.03 -17.05 -5.40
N GLU A 80 -7.21 -17.12 -4.76
CA GLU A 80 -8.36 -17.80 -5.31
C GLU A 80 -9.68 -17.19 -4.81
N VAL A 81 -10.68 -17.15 -5.71
CA VAL A 81 -12.08 -16.86 -5.35
C VAL A 81 -12.97 -17.91 -6.01
N THR A 82 -13.73 -18.67 -5.24
CA THR A 82 -14.66 -19.71 -5.74
C THR A 82 -16.11 -19.36 -5.42
N ASN A 83 -17.04 -19.83 -6.25
CA ASN A 83 -18.49 -19.62 -6.11
C ASN A 83 -18.99 -18.16 -6.17
N ALA A 84 -18.12 -17.20 -6.52
CA ALA A 84 -18.55 -15.86 -6.90
C ALA A 84 -19.24 -15.87 -8.28
N LEU A 85 -20.19 -14.94 -8.49
CA LEU A 85 -20.90 -14.78 -9.77
C LEU A 85 -19.93 -14.32 -10.88
N LYS A 86 -19.05 -13.38 -10.55
CA LYS A 86 -18.01 -12.86 -11.46
C LYS A 86 -16.80 -12.41 -10.64
N LYS A 87 -15.62 -12.45 -11.26
CA LYS A 87 -14.38 -11.92 -10.72
C LYS A 87 -13.45 -11.48 -11.85
N ASN A 88 -12.61 -10.48 -11.59
CA ASN A 88 -11.49 -10.18 -12.50
C ASN A 88 -10.29 -11.11 -12.22
N SER A 89 -9.27 -11.05 -13.08
CA SER A 89 -8.08 -11.92 -13.01
C SER A 89 -7.19 -11.64 -11.78
N THR A 90 -7.24 -10.42 -11.24
CA THR A 90 -6.45 -10.00 -10.07
C THR A 90 -7.23 -10.09 -8.76
N PHE A 91 -8.48 -10.56 -8.80
CA PHE A 91 -9.41 -10.64 -7.66
C PHE A 91 -9.67 -9.32 -6.91
N THR A 92 -9.28 -8.18 -7.47
CA THR A 92 -9.57 -6.85 -6.91
C THR A 92 -11.01 -6.40 -7.16
N HIS A 93 -11.75 -7.11 -8.02
CA HIS A 93 -13.18 -6.89 -8.23
C HIS A 93 -13.93 -8.22 -8.29
N ILE A 94 -14.89 -8.38 -7.36
CA ILE A 94 -15.71 -9.58 -7.21
C ILE A 94 -17.19 -9.16 -7.27
N THR A 95 -18.02 -9.98 -7.91
CA THR A 95 -19.48 -9.83 -7.92
C THR A 95 -20.11 -11.11 -7.37
N CYS A 96 -21.12 -10.95 -6.51
CA CYS A 96 -21.90 -12.05 -5.93
C CYS A 96 -23.38 -11.67 -5.84
N TYR A 97 -24.24 -12.62 -5.52
CA TYR A 97 -25.59 -12.32 -5.07
C TYR A 97 -25.60 -12.18 -3.54
N GLU A 98 -26.45 -11.28 -3.03
CA GLU A 98 -26.77 -11.25 -1.61
C GLU A 98 -27.27 -12.63 -1.13
N LEU A 99 -27.07 -12.92 0.15
CA LEU A 99 -27.45 -14.19 0.81
C LEU A 99 -26.83 -15.44 0.17
N THR A 100 -25.81 -15.27 -0.67
CA THR A 100 -25.06 -16.37 -1.29
C THR A 100 -23.62 -16.34 -0.79
N SER A 101 -23.14 -17.50 -0.34
CA SER A 101 -21.77 -17.62 0.15
C SER A 101 -20.79 -17.86 -0.99
N PHE A 102 -19.62 -17.24 -0.92
CA PHE A 102 -18.49 -17.55 -1.79
C PHE A 102 -17.20 -17.56 -0.97
N MET A 103 -16.20 -18.28 -1.46
CA MET A 103 -14.96 -18.47 -0.73
C MET A 103 -13.86 -17.61 -1.32
N VAL A 104 -13.06 -16.99 -0.46
CA VAL A 104 -11.83 -16.29 -0.82
C VAL A 104 -10.67 -16.98 -0.11
N ARG A 105 -9.61 -17.30 -0.85
CA ARG A 105 -8.37 -17.84 -0.32
C ARG A 105 -7.19 -16.95 -0.69
N GLY A 106 -6.18 -16.97 0.16
CA GLY A 106 -5.01 -16.15 -0.03
C GLY A 106 -3.86 -16.54 0.88
N SER A 107 -2.83 -15.70 0.90
CA SER A 107 -1.66 -15.87 1.75
C SER A 107 -1.27 -14.56 2.43
N VAL A 108 -0.72 -14.69 3.62
CA VAL A 108 -0.17 -13.58 4.41
C VAL A 108 0.90 -14.12 5.35
N ASN A 109 2.05 -13.45 5.43
CA ASN A 109 3.21 -13.94 6.20
C ASN A 109 3.09 -13.62 7.71
N ILE A 110 2.14 -14.26 8.38
CA ILE A 110 1.93 -14.18 9.84
C ILE A 110 1.87 -15.59 10.45
N PRO A 111 2.13 -15.72 11.77
CA PRO A 111 1.90 -16.96 12.49
C PRO A 111 0.45 -17.41 12.41
N ASP A 112 0.21 -18.68 12.69
CA ASP A 112 -1.13 -19.25 12.74
C ASP A 112 -1.98 -18.53 13.78
N GLN A 113 -3.10 -17.96 13.33
CA GLN A 113 -4.01 -17.21 14.17
C GLN A 113 -5.37 -17.02 13.48
N THR A 114 -6.40 -16.79 14.29
CA THR A 114 -7.70 -16.34 13.82
C THR A 114 -7.81 -14.82 14.00
N PHE A 115 -8.34 -14.11 13.02
CA PHE A 115 -8.62 -12.68 13.12
C PHE A 115 -9.93 -12.30 12.42
N SER A 116 -10.42 -11.08 12.67
CA SER A 116 -11.59 -10.54 11.99
C SER A 116 -11.16 -9.75 10.76
N MET A 117 -11.75 -10.05 9.60
CA MET A 117 -11.60 -9.29 8.36
C MET A 117 -12.79 -8.35 8.22
N PRO A 118 -12.66 -7.04 8.57
CA PRO A 118 -13.73 -6.07 8.40
C PRO A 118 -13.83 -5.65 6.95
N LEU A 119 -15.02 -5.71 6.35
CA LEU A 119 -15.32 -5.08 5.07
C LEU A 119 -16.20 -3.87 5.30
N LYS A 120 -15.84 -2.75 4.68
CA LYS A 120 -16.61 -1.51 4.78
C LYS A 120 -17.66 -1.46 3.69
N ARG A 121 -18.91 -1.28 4.09
CA ARG A 121 -20.03 -1.07 3.18
C ARG A 121 -20.10 0.38 2.72
N ASP A 122 -20.76 0.63 1.59
CA ASP A 122 -21.07 1.97 1.06
C ASP A 122 -21.70 2.95 2.07
N ASP A 123 -22.50 2.45 3.01
CA ASP A 123 -23.09 3.21 4.12
C ASP A 123 -22.12 3.49 5.29
N GLY A 124 -20.87 3.04 5.18
CA GLY A 124 -19.81 3.21 6.17
C GLY A 124 -19.77 2.15 7.27
N ARG A 125 -20.75 1.23 7.34
CA ARG A 125 -20.75 0.16 8.35
C ARG A 125 -19.73 -0.91 8.02
N LEU A 126 -19.22 -1.56 9.06
CA LEU A 126 -18.34 -2.72 8.93
C LEU A 126 -19.14 -4.01 9.03
N ILE A 127 -18.82 -4.97 8.16
CA ILE A 127 -19.22 -6.37 8.30
C ILE A 127 -17.95 -7.18 8.57
N LEU A 128 -17.96 -7.95 9.65
CA LEU A 128 -16.80 -8.71 10.10
C LEU A 128 -16.94 -10.16 9.66
N PHE A 129 -15.89 -10.72 9.07
CA PHE A 129 -15.80 -12.14 8.75
C PHE A 129 -14.65 -12.78 9.52
N PRO A 130 -14.83 -13.96 10.10
CA PRO A 130 -13.73 -14.69 10.72
C PRO A 130 -12.79 -15.22 9.64
N VAL A 131 -11.48 -15.10 9.89
CA VAL A 131 -10.43 -15.62 9.02
C VAL A 131 -9.47 -16.44 9.86
N ASP A 132 -9.21 -17.66 9.41
CA ASP A 132 -8.18 -18.52 9.99
C ASP A 132 -6.95 -18.50 9.08
N VAL A 133 -5.78 -18.25 9.67
CA VAL A 133 -4.49 -18.38 9.00
C VAL A 133 -3.79 -19.62 9.51
N VAL A 134 -3.39 -20.51 8.60
CA VAL A 134 -2.64 -21.74 8.89
C VAL A 134 -1.51 -21.85 7.89
N ASN A 135 -0.27 -21.94 8.37
CA ASN A 135 0.95 -21.95 7.55
C ASN A 135 1.02 -20.78 6.55
N GLY A 136 0.60 -19.59 7.00
CA GLY A 136 0.58 -18.36 6.18
C GLY A 136 -0.45 -18.37 5.04
N GLN A 137 -1.34 -19.36 4.99
CA GLN A 137 -2.48 -19.41 4.07
C GLN A 137 -3.76 -19.09 4.84
N PHE A 138 -4.70 -18.40 4.20
CA PHE A 138 -6.00 -18.10 4.80
C PHE A 138 -7.15 -18.46 3.88
N GLU A 139 -8.29 -18.72 4.53
CA GLU A 139 -9.57 -18.95 3.89
C GLU A 139 -10.65 -18.15 4.61
N VAL A 140 -11.53 -17.50 3.85
CA VAL A 140 -12.66 -16.75 4.39
C VAL A 140 -13.92 -16.99 3.57
N LEU A 141 -14.98 -17.37 4.25
CA LEU A 141 -16.31 -17.54 3.68
C LEU A 141 -17.08 -16.23 3.78
N LEU A 142 -17.31 -15.59 2.64
CA LEU A 142 -18.02 -14.31 2.57
C LEU A 142 -19.49 -14.54 2.22
N ASN A 143 -20.38 -13.88 2.96
CA ASN A 143 -21.82 -13.86 2.71
C ASN A 143 -22.36 -12.48 3.11
N PHE A 144 -23.02 -11.81 2.17
CA PHE A 144 -23.52 -10.45 2.39
C PHE A 144 -25.04 -10.48 2.57
N PRO A 145 -25.58 -9.94 3.70
CA PRO A 145 -27.00 -10.04 4.00
C PRO A 145 -27.88 -9.18 3.10
N THR A 146 -27.30 -8.16 2.47
CA THR A 146 -28.03 -7.23 1.60
C THR A 146 -27.15 -6.78 0.44
N SER A 147 -27.81 -6.41 -0.66
CA SER A 147 -27.18 -5.80 -1.82
C SER A 147 -26.49 -4.48 -1.49
N GLY A 148 -25.38 -4.20 -2.17
CA GLY A 148 -24.57 -3.00 -1.95
C GLY A 148 -23.14 -3.19 -2.42
N GLN A 149 -22.32 -2.16 -2.20
CA GLN A 149 -20.88 -2.22 -2.46
C GLN A 149 -20.11 -2.37 -1.15
N TYR A 150 -19.10 -3.22 -1.17
CA TYR A 150 -18.19 -3.45 -0.05
C TYR A 150 -16.75 -3.26 -0.51
N ILE A 151 -15.94 -2.68 0.36
CA ILE A 151 -14.51 -2.46 0.11
C ILE A 151 -13.67 -3.10 1.21
N TYR A 152 -12.52 -3.61 0.80
CA TYR A 152 -11.44 -4.04 1.68
C TYR A 152 -10.14 -3.40 1.23
N THR A 153 -9.56 -2.58 2.09
CA THR A 153 -8.32 -1.85 1.84
C THR A 153 -7.37 -2.04 3.02
N SER A 154 -6.15 -1.51 2.94
CA SER A 154 -5.20 -1.53 4.07
C SER A 154 -5.77 -0.82 5.31
N GLU A 155 -6.69 0.13 5.17
CA GLU A 155 -7.39 0.73 6.31
C GLU A 155 -8.20 -0.32 7.08
N GLN A 156 -8.97 -1.13 6.34
CA GLN A 156 -9.78 -2.20 6.93
C GLN A 156 -8.90 -3.34 7.48
N ALA A 157 -7.88 -3.75 6.74
CA ALA A 157 -6.96 -4.81 7.18
C ALA A 157 -6.27 -4.50 8.51
N ASN A 158 -6.10 -3.21 8.83
CA ASN A 158 -5.46 -2.74 10.06
C ASN A 158 -6.43 -2.10 11.05
N TYR A 159 -7.75 -2.26 10.88
CA TYR A 159 -8.76 -1.52 11.64
C TYR A 159 -8.61 -1.66 13.16
N ASP A 160 -8.31 -2.87 13.64
CA ASP A 160 -8.17 -3.18 15.06
C ASP A 160 -6.70 -3.15 15.55
N LEU A 161 -5.76 -2.74 14.69
CA LEU A 161 -4.33 -2.73 15.03
C LEU A 161 -3.86 -1.34 15.48
N PRO A 162 -3.08 -1.26 16.57
CA PRO A 162 -2.54 0.03 17.05
C PRO A 162 -1.54 0.65 16.06
N THR A 163 -0.87 -0.19 15.27
CA THR A 163 0.03 0.21 14.21
C THR A 163 -0.27 -0.58 12.94
N PRO A 164 -0.20 0.04 11.74
CA PRO A 164 -0.41 -0.68 10.49
C PRO A 164 0.65 -1.77 10.29
N ILE A 165 0.20 -3.01 10.09
CA ILE A 165 1.03 -4.18 9.81
C ILE A 165 0.77 -4.70 8.40
N PHE A 166 -0.45 -4.55 7.88
CA PHE A 166 -0.87 -5.15 6.62
C PHE A 166 -0.94 -4.16 5.47
N ILE A 167 -0.64 -4.64 4.27
CA ILE A 167 -0.92 -3.96 3.01
C ILE A 167 -1.71 -4.89 2.10
N VAL A 168 -2.71 -4.35 1.39
CA VAL A 168 -3.55 -5.14 0.47
C VAL A 168 -3.91 -4.30 -0.75
N ASN A 169 -3.95 -4.94 -1.92
CA ASN A 169 -4.53 -4.33 -3.12
C ASN A 169 -6.03 -4.10 -2.88
N PRO A 170 -6.56 -2.87 -3.04
CA PRO A 170 -7.95 -2.59 -2.77
C PRO A 170 -8.90 -3.56 -3.48
N ILE A 171 -9.78 -4.18 -2.70
CA ILE A 171 -10.78 -5.12 -3.20
C ILE A 171 -12.13 -4.45 -3.14
N LYS A 172 -12.85 -4.51 -4.25
CA LYS A 172 -14.25 -4.11 -4.35
C LYS A 172 -15.14 -5.33 -4.56
N ILE A 173 -16.22 -5.42 -3.80
CA ILE A 173 -17.21 -6.49 -3.91
C ILE A 173 -18.59 -5.88 -4.15
N ASP A 174 -19.20 -6.24 -5.28
CA ASP A 174 -20.57 -5.87 -5.60
C ASP A 174 -21.50 -7.04 -5.21
N ALA A 175 -22.30 -6.85 -4.17
CA ALA A 175 -23.38 -7.77 -3.83
C ALA A 175 -24.66 -7.33 -4.54
N LEU A 176 -25.13 -8.13 -5.49
CA LEU A 176 -26.33 -7.86 -6.26
C LEU A 176 -27.56 -8.39 -5.54
N ARG A 177 -28.68 -7.67 -5.67
CA ARG A 177 -29.98 -8.17 -5.22
C ARG A 177 -30.32 -9.46 -5.96
N LYS A 178 -30.77 -10.47 -5.22
CA LYS A 178 -31.26 -11.70 -5.82
C LYS A 178 -32.74 -11.51 -6.16
N ILE A 179 -33.04 -11.32 -7.45
CA ILE A 179 -34.43 -11.31 -7.91
C ILE A 179 -34.86 -12.78 -7.96
N THR A 180 -35.87 -13.11 -7.16
CA THR A 180 -36.45 -14.46 -7.09
C THR A 180 -37.77 -14.47 -7.84
#